data_AF-Q6JEK8-F1
#
_entry.id   AF-Q6JEK8-F1
#
_cell.length_a   1.000
_cell.length_b   1.000
_cell.length_c   1.000
_cell.angle_alpha   90.00
_cell.angle_beta   90.00
_cell.angle_gamma   90.00
#
_symmetry.space_group_name_H-M   'P 1'
#
loop_
_entity.id
_entity.type
_entity.pdbx_description
1 polymer ?
#
loop_
_entity_poly.entity_id
_entity_poly.type
_entity_poly.pdbx_seq_one_letter_code
_entity_poly.pdbx_strand_id
1 'polypeptide(L)'
;SLGARRSLGDLIVSCCPDPHPPVGKIVSKPSRLLFLMDGFDELQGAFDERTEALCTDWQKVERGDILLSSLIRKRLLPSASLLITTRPVALEKLQHLLDRPRHVEILGFSEAKRKEYFFKYFSDEHQAREAFTLTQENEVLFTMCFIPLVCWIVCTGLKQQMDSGKSLEQTSKTTTAVYTFFLSSLLQTRRPSQVSATIRGLCSLAADGIWNQKILFEECDLRHHGLQRADVSSFLRMNLFQKEVDCEKLYSFIHMTFQEFFAAMYYLLEEEEEGFSGPRSPSCPELPSRDVTVLLENYGKFEKGYLIFVVRFLFGLLNQERACYLEKKLSCRLSQQIRAELLQWIQVKAKAKKLQTQPSQLELFYCLYE
;
A
#
# COMPACT_ATOMS: atom_id res chain seq x y z
N SER A 1 16.34 -13.43 11.50
CA SER A 1 15.57 -14.41 10.72
C SER A 1 14.83 -15.40 11.61
N LEU A 2 13.68 -15.94 11.17
CA LEU A 2 12.94 -17.01 11.87
C LEU A 2 13.69 -18.35 11.86
N GLY A 3 14.40 -18.66 10.76
CA GLY A 3 15.24 -19.86 10.66
C GLY A 3 16.58 -19.77 11.41
N ALA A 4 16.98 -18.59 11.89
CA ALA A 4 18.22 -18.46 12.67
C ALA A 4 18.06 -19.05 14.06
N ARG A 5 19.04 -19.88 14.44
CA ARG A 5 19.13 -20.46 15.77
C ARG A 5 19.85 -19.53 16.72
N ARG A 6 19.17 -19.13 17.79
CA ARG A 6 19.70 -18.26 18.85
C ARG A 6 18.89 -18.45 20.11
N SER A 7 19.40 -17.99 21.24
CA SER A 7 18.64 -17.92 22.48
C SER A 7 17.86 -16.60 22.58
N LEU A 8 16.93 -16.50 23.53
CA LEU A 8 16.30 -15.21 23.85
C LEU A 8 17.33 -14.21 24.39
N GLY A 9 18.33 -14.70 25.13
CA GLY A 9 19.43 -13.87 25.60
C GLY A 9 20.19 -13.21 24.46
N ASP A 10 20.54 -13.97 23.43
CA ASP A 10 21.22 -13.44 22.23
C ASP A 10 20.37 -12.42 21.50
N LEU A 11 19.05 -12.64 21.43
CA LEU A 11 18.11 -11.68 20.83
C LEU A 11 18.13 -10.36 21.59
N ILE A 12 18.06 -10.40 22.93
CA ILE A 12 18.12 -9.20 23.77
C ILE A 12 19.46 -8.48 23.58
N VAL A 13 20.59 -9.20 23.57
CA VAL A 13 21.92 -8.62 23.34
C VAL A 13 21.99 -7.94 21.99
N SER A 14 21.49 -8.58 20.93
CA SER A 14 21.54 -8.04 19.56
C SER A 14 20.76 -6.73 19.39
N CYS A 15 19.79 -6.46 20.27
CA CYS A 15 19.00 -5.23 20.28
C CYS A 15 19.55 -4.17 21.25
N CYS A 16 20.59 -4.48 22.03
CA CYS A 16 21.17 -3.56 22.99
C CYS A 16 22.36 -2.82 22.37
N PRO A 17 22.48 -1.48 22.57
CA PRO A 17 23.65 -0.73 22.15
C PRO A 17 24.88 -1.00 23.04
N ASP A 18 24.67 -1.49 24.27
CA ASP A 18 25.72 -1.93 25.18
C ASP A 18 26.30 -3.29 24.70
N PRO A 19 27.63 -3.43 24.56
CA PRO A 19 28.26 -4.69 24.16
C PRO A 19 28.13 -5.82 25.20
N HIS A 20 27.88 -5.50 26.47
CA HIS A 20 27.75 -6.46 27.58
C HIS A 20 26.54 -6.18 28.45
N PRO A 21 25.32 -6.25 27.89
CA PRO A 21 24.12 -5.95 28.66
C PRO A 21 23.94 -7.04 29.73
N PRO A 22 23.48 -6.69 30.94
CA PRO A 22 23.33 -7.65 32.03
C PRO A 22 22.06 -8.49 31.85
N VAL A 23 22.01 -9.33 30.80
CA VAL A 23 20.84 -10.11 30.37
C VAL A 23 20.25 -10.92 31.51
N GLY A 24 21.10 -11.56 32.33
CA GLY A 24 20.65 -12.31 33.51
C GLY A 24 19.87 -11.46 34.51
N LYS A 25 20.26 -10.18 34.70
CA LYS A 25 19.50 -9.24 35.55
C LYS A 25 18.22 -8.78 34.87
N ILE A 26 18.25 -8.57 33.55
CA ILE A 26 17.07 -8.17 32.76
C ILE A 26 15.99 -9.27 32.85
N VAL A 27 16.34 -10.51 32.52
CA VAL A 27 15.41 -11.65 32.52
C VAL A 27 15.00 -12.09 33.93
N SER A 28 15.75 -11.73 34.98
CA SER A 28 15.36 -12.01 36.38
C SER A 28 14.10 -11.27 36.84
N LYS A 29 13.70 -10.20 36.13
CA LYS A 29 12.50 -9.41 36.45
C LYS A 29 11.56 -9.36 35.24
N PRO A 30 10.98 -10.51 34.82
CA PRO A 30 10.19 -10.59 33.60
C PRO A 30 9.00 -9.63 33.61
N SER A 31 8.39 -9.37 34.77
CA SER A 31 7.27 -8.43 34.92
C SER A 31 7.59 -6.97 34.60
N ARG A 32 8.88 -6.62 34.46
CA ARG A 32 9.34 -5.29 34.03
C ARG A 32 9.73 -5.23 32.56
N LEU A 33 9.54 -6.32 31.81
CA LEU A 33 9.87 -6.41 30.40
C LEU A 33 8.61 -6.22 29.55
N LEU A 34 8.76 -5.41 28.50
CA LEU A 34 7.78 -5.27 27.42
C LEU A 34 8.46 -5.65 26.11
N PHE A 35 7.90 -6.62 25.42
CA PHE A 35 8.28 -6.97 24.05
C PHE A 35 7.28 -6.32 23.08
N LEU A 36 7.80 -5.47 22.19
CA LEU A 36 7.04 -4.90 21.07
C LEU A 36 7.27 -5.78 19.84
N MET A 37 6.20 -6.39 19.34
CA MET A 37 6.23 -7.20 18.11
C MET A 37 5.45 -6.44 17.05
N ASP A 38 6.15 -5.88 16.07
CA ASP A 38 5.54 -5.11 15.00
C ASP A 38 5.32 -6.01 13.77
N GLY A 39 4.07 -6.13 13.32
CA GLY A 39 3.69 -6.86 12.10
C GLY A 39 3.63 -8.38 12.25
N PHE A 40 2.77 -8.91 13.14
CA PHE A 40 2.56 -10.36 13.25
C PHE A 40 2.10 -11.01 11.93
N ASP A 41 1.32 -10.30 11.12
CA ASP A 41 0.89 -10.75 9.79
C ASP A 41 2.04 -10.98 8.81
N GLU A 42 3.25 -10.49 9.11
CA GLU A 42 4.44 -10.76 8.31
C GLU A 42 5.11 -12.10 8.66
N LEU A 43 4.74 -12.71 9.77
CA LEU A 43 5.27 -13.98 10.28
C LEU A 43 4.46 -15.17 9.71
N GLN A 44 4.59 -15.41 8.41
CA GLN A 44 3.85 -16.45 7.69
C GLN A 44 4.20 -17.87 8.18
N GLY A 45 3.19 -18.72 8.43
CA GLY A 45 3.32 -20.18 8.61
C GLY A 45 4.03 -20.68 9.88
N ALA A 46 4.79 -19.83 10.57
CA ALA A 46 5.61 -20.16 11.74
C ALA A 46 4.82 -20.69 12.96
N PHE A 47 3.49 -20.58 12.92
CA PHE A 47 2.61 -20.92 14.03
C PHE A 47 1.50 -21.91 13.65
N ASP A 48 1.51 -22.43 12.42
CA ASP A 48 0.43 -23.27 11.88
C ASP A 48 0.49 -24.74 12.34
N GLU A 49 1.58 -25.17 13.00
CA GLU A 49 1.72 -26.52 13.53
C GLU A 49 1.67 -26.57 15.06
N ARG A 50 1.10 -27.66 15.59
CA ARG A 50 1.15 -28.01 17.02
C ARG A 50 2.61 -28.12 17.46
N THR A 51 3.21 -27.00 17.85
CA THR A 51 4.58 -26.97 18.36
C THR A 51 4.58 -27.62 19.74
N GLU A 52 4.76 -28.93 19.78
CA GLU A 52 4.99 -29.67 21.03
C GLU A 52 6.34 -29.28 21.66
N ALA A 53 7.25 -28.68 20.88
CA ALA A 53 8.53 -28.16 21.33
C ALA A 53 8.45 -26.65 21.65
N LEU A 54 7.81 -26.27 22.75
CA LEU A 54 7.91 -24.90 23.30
C LEU A 54 9.14 -24.77 24.20
N CYS A 55 9.78 -23.62 24.17
CA CYS A 55 10.95 -23.30 24.98
C CYS A 55 10.55 -22.55 26.26
N THR A 56 11.10 -22.95 27.40
CA THR A 56 10.92 -22.28 28.69
C THR A 56 12.22 -21.63 29.20
N ASP A 57 13.35 -21.97 28.61
CA ASP A 57 14.68 -21.51 29.01
C ASP A 57 15.20 -20.42 28.05
N TRP A 58 15.47 -19.23 28.59
CA TRP A 58 15.93 -18.08 27.82
C TRP A 58 17.36 -18.24 27.29
N GLN A 59 18.15 -19.18 27.84
CA GLN A 59 19.51 -19.49 27.38
C GLN A 59 19.53 -20.56 26.29
N LYS A 60 18.45 -21.33 26.15
CA LYS A 60 18.40 -22.40 25.16
C LYS A 60 18.35 -21.83 23.75
N VAL A 61 19.29 -22.27 22.93
CA VAL A 61 19.34 -21.94 21.50
C VAL A 61 18.23 -22.69 20.79
N GLU A 62 17.31 -21.94 20.18
CA GLU A 62 16.16 -22.47 19.47
C GLU A 62 15.96 -21.73 18.14
N ARG A 63 15.10 -22.27 17.28
CA ARG A 63 14.65 -21.55 16.09
C ARG A 63 13.80 -20.33 16.50
N GLY A 64 13.83 -19.28 15.68
CA GLY A 64 13.15 -18.02 15.99
C GLY A 64 11.63 -18.13 16.10
N ASP A 65 11.01 -18.98 15.28
CA ASP A 65 9.59 -19.31 15.36
C ASP A 65 9.22 -19.96 16.70
N ILE A 66 10.02 -20.92 17.18
CA ILE A 66 9.86 -21.55 18.49
C ILE A 66 9.98 -20.51 19.61
N LEU A 67 10.98 -19.64 19.56
CA LEU A 67 11.16 -18.59 20.57
C LEU A 67 9.97 -17.61 20.61
N LEU A 68 9.53 -17.13 19.45
CA LEU A 68 8.39 -16.21 19.36
C LEU A 68 7.09 -16.89 19.81
N SER A 69 6.85 -18.13 19.38
CA SER A 69 5.67 -18.91 19.80
C SER A 69 5.67 -19.11 21.31
N SER A 70 6.85 -19.40 21.89
CA SER A 70 7.03 -19.56 23.33
C SER A 70 6.80 -18.26 24.11
N LEU A 71 7.23 -17.11 23.59
CA LEU A 71 6.94 -15.80 24.17
C LEU A 71 5.44 -15.46 24.09
N ILE A 72 4.83 -15.59 22.90
CA ILE A 72 3.41 -15.28 22.65
C ILE A 72 2.51 -16.15 23.54
N ARG A 73 2.79 -17.46 23.62
CA ARG A 73 2.07 -18.42 24.48
C ARG A 73 2.46 -18.34 25.96
N LYS A 74 3.27 -17.36 26.38
CA LYS A 74 3.74 -17.16 27.76
C LYS A 74 4.47 -18.37 28.37
N ARG A 75 5.04 -19.27 27.56
CA ARG A 75 5.92 -20.34 28.07
C ARG A 75 7.31 -19.81 28.41
N LEU A 76 7.78 -18.85 27.63
CA LEU A 76 9.01 -18.12 27.87
C LEU A 76 8.68 -16.76 28.49
N LEU A 77 9.27 -16.46 29.65
CA LEU A 77 9.03 -15.22 30.42
C LEU A 77 7.52 -14.93 30.66
N PRO A 78 6.78 -15.81 31.35
CA PRO A 78 5.32 -15.73 31.49
C PRO A 78 4.80 -14.37 32.01
N SER A 79 5.56 -13.72 32.90
CA SER A 79 5.16 -12.43 33.49
C SER A 79 5.52 -11.21 32.65
N ALA A 80 6.26 -11.36 31.55
CA ALA A 80 6.56 -10.24 30.66
C ALA A 80 5.31 -9.74 29.95
N SER A 81 5.31 -8.48 29.52
CA SER A 81 4.24 -7.91 28.70
C SER A 81 4.58 -8.02 27.22
N LEU A 82 3.55 -8.19 26.38
CA LEU A 82 3.66 -8.25 24.92
C LEU A 82 2.71 -7.21 24.35
N LEU A 83 3.18 -6.38 23.43
CA LEU A 83 2.33 -5.56 22.57
C LEU A 83 2.60 -5.99 21.13
N ILE A 84 1.59 -6.54 20.48
CA ILE A 84 1.70 -7.15 19.15
C ILE A 84 0.81 -6.34 18.21
N THR A 85 1.37 -5.81 17.11
CA THR A 85 0.59 -5.21 16.02
C THR A 85 0.31 -6.29 14.97
N THR A 86 -0.90 -6.29 14.41
CA THR A 86 -1.29 -7.23 13.36
C THR A 86 -2.40 -6.63 12.51
N ARG A 87 -2.43 -6.98 11.22
CA ARG A 87 -3.63 -6.77 10.40
C ARG A 87 -4.78 -7.69 10.85
N PRO A 88 -6.05 -7.26 10.69
CA PRO A 88 -7.22 -8.07 11.08
C PRO A 88 -7.24 -9.47 10.46
N VAL A 89 -6.75 -9.62 9.23
CA VAL A 89 -6.71 -10.89 8.49
C VAL A 89 -5.86 -11.96 9.22
N ALA A 90 -4.81 -11.56 9.93
CA ALA A 90 -3.96 -12.50 10.68
C ALA A 90 -4.36 -12.63 12.16
N LEU A 91 -5.38 -11.89 12.61
CA LEU A 91 -5.80 -11.88 14.00
C LEU A 91 -6.35 -13.25 14.44
N GLU A 92 -7.07 -13.96 13.57
CA GLU A 92 -7.60 -15.29 13.88
C GLU A 92 -6.48 -16.26 14.27
N LYS A 93 -5.40 -16.30 13.47
CA LYS A 93 -4.22 -17.11 13.78
C LYS A 93 -3.56 -16.71 15.10
N LEU A 94 -3.39 -15.40 15.32
CA LEU A 94 -2.80 -14.88 16.55
C LEU A 94 -3.64 -15.21 17.79
N GLN A 95 -4.97 -15.14 17.68
CA GLN A 95 -5.91 -15.39 18.76
C GLN A 95 -5.74 -16.80 19.35
N HIS A 96 -5.47 -17.80 18.51
CA HIS A 96 -5.24 -19.18 18.97
C HIS A 96 -3.94 -19.37 19.78
N LEU A 97 -3.00 -18.41 19.71
CA LEU A 97 -1.74 -18.46 20.45
C LEU A 97 -1.82 -17.75 21.81
N LEU A 98 -2.88 -16.99 22.05
CA LEU A 98 -3.02 -16.09 23.21
C LEU A 98 -4.04 -16.66 24.20
N ASP A 99 -3.69 -16.66 25.49
CA ASP A 99 -4.60 -17.14 26.56
C ASP A 99 -5.68 -16.09 26.88
N ARG A 100 -5.27 -14.84 27.15
CA ARG A 100 -6.19 -13.74 27.56
C ARG A 100 -5.79 -12.38 26.95
N PRO A 101 -5.94 -12.21 25.62
CA PRO A 101 -5.54 -10.97 24.98
C PRO A 101 -6.51 -9.81 25.27
N ARG A 102 -5.99 -8.58 25.18
CA ARG A 102 -6.79 -7.36 25.07
C ARG A 102 -6.55 -6.78 23.67
N HIS A 103 -7.62 -6.36 23.02
CA HIS A 103 -7.56 -5.79 21.68
C HIS A 103 -7.74 -4.28 21.72
N VAL A 104 -6.97 -3.57 20.91
CA VAL A 104 -7.15 -2.15 20.63
C VAL A 104 -7.15 -2.01 19.12
N GLU A 105 -8.23 -1.49 18.57
CA GLU A 105 -8.33 -1.20 17.15
C GLU A 105 -7.79 0.21 16.88
N ILE A 106 -6.86 0.31 15.92
CA ILE A 106 -6.33 1.59 15.46
C ILE A 106 -7.20 2.04 14.29
N LEU A 107 -8.10 2.99 14.55
CA LEU A 107 -9.07 3.46 13.56
C LEU A 107 -8.41 4.38 12.50
N GLY A 108 -7.78 5.48 12.92
CA GLY A 108 -7.23 6.49 12.02
C GLY A 108 -7.30 7.90 12.60
N PHE A 109 -7.24 8.91 11.74
CA PHE A 109 -7.37 10.31 12.14
C PHE A 109 -8.83 10.76 12.23
N SER A 110 -9.22 11.25 13.42
CA SER A 110 -10.38 12.11 13.57
C SER A 110 -10.19 13.41 12.81
N GLU A 111 -11.28 14.15 12.57
CA GLU A 111 -11.22 15.45 11.90
C GLU A 111 -10.22 16.42 12.56
N ALA A 112 -10.26 16.51 13.90
CA ALA A 112 -9.33 17.33 14.67
C ALA A 112 -7.87 16.87 14.49
N LYS A 113 -7.62 15.56 14.39
CA LYS A 113 -6.28 15.01 14.16
C LYS A 113 -5.81 15.20 12.72
N ARG A 114 -6.70 15.20 11.73
CA ARG A 114 -6.37 15.61 10.35
C ARG A 114 -5.88 17.05 10.35
N LYS A 115 -6.63 17.97 10.98
CA LYS A 115 -6.21 19.37 11.10
C LYS A 115 -4.85 19.49 11.79
N GLU A 116 -4.68 18.87 12.96
CA GLU A 116 -3.39 18.87 13.67
C GLU A 116 -2.24 18.36 12.80
N TYR A 117 -2.48 17.31 12.00
CA TYR A 117 -1.47 16.77 11.10
C TYR A 117 -1.05 17.79 10.03
N PHE A 118 -1.99 18.46 9.37
CA PHE A 118 -1.68 19.50 8.37
C PHE A 118 -0.81 20.62 8.97
N PHE A 119 -1.19 21.14 10.15
CA PHE A 119 -0.43 22.19 10.83
C PHE A 119 0.94 21.73 11.36
N LYS A 120 1.17 20.43 11.54
CA LYS A 120 2.48 19.86 11.86
C LYS A 120 3.34 19.57 10.63
N TYR A 121 2.71 19.22 9.51
CA TYR A 121 3.40 18.84 8.28
C TYR A 121 3.97 20.06 7.55
N PHE A 122 3.16 21.11 7.42
CA PHE A 122 3.57 22.36 6.76
C PHE A 122 4.29 23.26 7.76
N SER A 123 5.47 23.76 7.39
CA SER A 123 6.27 24.66 8.24
C SER A 123 5.69 26.07 8.32
N ASP A 124 4.96 26.49 7.29
CA ASP A 124 4.29 27.78 7.20
C ASP A 124 2.80 27.63 7.54
N GLU A 125 2.31 28.45 8.46
CA GLU A 125 0.94 28.35 8.97
C GLU A 125 -0.12 28.76 7.91
N HIS A 126 0.20 29.71 7.03
CA HIS A 126 -0.68 30.09 5.94
C HIS A 126 -0.83 28.93 4.97
N GLN A 127 0.30 28.28 4.62
CA GLN A 127 0.26 27.11 3.75
C GLN A 127 -0.52 25.95 4.36
N ALA A 128 -0.33 25.69 5.66
CA ALA A 128 -1.07 24.66 6.39
C ALA A 128 -2.59 24.89 6.32
N ARG A 129 -3.00 26.14 6.56
CA ARG A 129 -4.40 26.55 6.58
C ARG A 129 -5.03 26.41 5.19
N GLU A 130 -4.36 26.91 4.16
CA GLU A 130 -4.81 26.84 2.78
C GLU A 130 -4.95 25.37 2.32
N ALA A 131 -3.93 24.55 2.55
CA ALA A 131 -3.96 23.12 2.20
C ALA A 131 -5.08 22.36 2.93
N PHE A 132 -5.30 22.66 4.21
CA PHE A 132 -6.37 22.04 5.00
C PHE A 132 -7.76 22.45 4.48
N THR A 133 -8.01 23.74 4.26
CA THR A 133 -9.29 24.25 3.73
C THR A 133 -9.62 23.61 2.40
N LEU A 134 -8.66 23.58 1.46
CA LEU A 134 -8.85 22.98 0.15
C LEU A 134 -9.10 21.47 0.21
N THR A 135 -8.46 20.76 1.13
CA THR A 135 -8.74 19.34 1.33
C THR A 135 -10.14 19.14 1.91
N GLN A 136 -10.57 20.00 2.84
CA GLN A 136 -11.88 19.95 3.47
C GLN A 136 -13.03 20.22 2.49
N GLU A 137 -12.82 21.08 1.49
CA GLU A 137 -13.78 21.33 0.40
C GLU A 137 -14.01 20.11 -0.50
N ASN A 138 -13.05 19.18 -0.56
CA ASN A 138 -13.18 17.91 -1.26
C ASN A 138 -13.52 16.78 -0.27
N GLU A 139 -14.80 16.50 -0.09
CA GLU A 139 -15.30 15.52 0.89
C GLU A 139 -14.66 14.12 0.73
N VAL A 140 -14.39 13.69 -0.52
CA VAL A 140 -13.73 12.41 -0.80
C VAL A 140 -12.32 12.40 -0.23
N LEU A 141 -11.50 13.37 -0.62
CA LEU A 141 -10.12 13.47 -0.15
C LEU A 141 -10.07 13.64 1.35
N PHE A 142 -10.95 14.48 1.91
CA PHE A 142 -11.04 14.71 3.34
C PHE A 142 -11.37 13.42 4.09
N THR A 143 -12.33 12.64 3.58
CA THR A 143 -12.73 11.35 4.15
C THR A 143 -11.60 10.34 4.05
N MET A 144 -10.91 10.25 2.90
CA MET A 144 -9.76 9.36 2.74
C MET A 144 -8.60 9.71 3.67
N CYS A 145 -8.42 11.00 4.04
CA CYS A 145 -7.44 11.45 5.03
C CYS A 145 -7.71 10.94 6.46
N PHE A 146 -8.80 10.19 6.68
CA PHE A 146 -8.92 9.31 7.84
C PHE A 146 -7.73 8.35 7.96
N ILE A 147 -7.22 7.84 6.84
CA ILE A 147 -6.03 7.00 6.79
C ILE A 147 -4.79 7.92 6.84
N PRO A 148 -3.92 7.82 7.86
CA PRO A 148 -2.76 8.71 8.01
C PRO A 148 -1.83 8.74 6.78
N LEU A 149 -1.67 7.61 6.11
CA LEU A 149 -0.86 7.52 4.89
C LEU A 149 -1.46 8.33 3.74
N VAL A 150 -2.78 8.34 3.58
CA VAL A 150 -3.44 9.18 2.57
C VAL A 150 -3.31 10.66 2.93
N CYS A 151 -3.44 11.01 4.21
CA CYS A 151 -3.20 12.36 4.70
C CYS A 151 -1.77 12.84 4.34
N TRP A 152 -0.76 11.98 4.51
CA TRP A 152 0.61 12.27 4.08
C TRP A 152 0.75 12.45 2.57
N ILE A 153 0.11 11.60 1.76
CA ILE A 153 0.11 11.72 0.28
C ILE A 153 -0.48 13.06 -0.15
N VAL A 154 -1.65 13.42 0.41
CA VAL A 154 -2.33 14.69 0.11
C VAL A 154 -1.46 15.87 0.47
N CYS A 155 -0.91 15.91 1.70
CA CYS A 155 -0.04 17.01 2.13
C CYS A 155 1.20 17.13 1.24
N THR A 156 1.82 16.01 0.88
CA THR A 156 3.01 15.99 0.00
C THR A 156 2.67 16.48 -1.41
N GLY A 157 1.55 16.03 -1.98
CA GLY A 157 1.08 16.45 -3.30
C GLY A 157 0.74 17.95 -3.37
N LEU A 158 0.05 18.46 -2.35
CA LEU A 158 -0.28 19.89 -2.23
C LEU A 158 0.99 20.73 -2.05
N LYS A 159 1.87 20.35 -1.12
CA LYS A 159 3.14 21.05 -0.88
C LYS A 159 3.97 21.19 -2.16
N GLN A 160 4.09 20.09 -2.90
CA GLN A 160 4.85 20.07 -4.14
C GLN A 160 4.35 21.10 -5.16
N GLN A 161 3.05 21.32 -5.18
CA GLN A 161 2.46 22.29 -6.07
C GLN A 161 2.71 23.72 -5.61
N MET A 162 2.56 24.00 -4.31
CA MET A 162 2.83 25.31 -3.72
C MET A 162 4.26 25.73 -4.02
N ASP A 163 5.21 24.80 -3.84
CA ASP A 163 6.62 25.00 -4.13
C ASP A 163 6.88 25.24 -5.63
N SER A 164 5.99 24.74 -6.51
CA SER A 164 6.05 24.98 -7.96
C SER A 164 5.39 26.29 -8.43
N GLY A 165 4.83 27.09 -7.51
CA GLY A 165 4.18 28.36 -7.81
C GLY A 165 2.85 28.25 -8.57
N LYS A 166 2.22 27.07 -8.59
CA LYS A 166 0.93 26.83 -9.26
C LYS A 166 -0.24 27.02 -8.28
N SER A 167 -1.38 27.53 -8.77
CA SER A 167 -2.60 27.73 -7.95
C SER A 167 -3.12 26.41 -7.38
N LEU A 168 -3.12 26.28 -6.05
CA LEU A 168 -3.57 25.11 -5.30
C LEU A 168 -4.99 24.65 -5.65
N GLU A 169 -5.87 25.58 -6.03
CA GLU A 169 -7.24 25.29 -6.49
C GLU A 169 -7.28 24.31 -7.67
N GLN A 170 -6.24 24.22 -8.49
CA GLN A 170 -6.21 23.30 -9.63
C GLN A 170 -5.87 21.85 -9.23
N THR A 171 -5.55 21.56 -7.97
CA THR A 171 -4.97 20.26 -7.56
C THR A 171 -5.71 19.57 -6.43
N SER A 172 -6.25 20.33 -5.48
CA SER A 172 -7.14 19.78 -4.46
C SER A 172 -8.50 19.39 -5.02
N LYS A 173 -8.83 19.82 -6.24
CA LYS A 173 -10.13 19.56 -6.85
C LYS A 173 -10.42 18.09 -7.01
N THR A 174 -9.50 17.25 -7.47
CA THR A 174 -9.82 15.83 -7.74
C THR A 174 -8.82 14.87 -7.10
N THR A 175 -9.26 13.65 -6.84
CA THR A 175 -8.39 12.60 -6.28
C THR A 175 -7.24 12.32 -7.22
N THR A 176 -7.53 12.21 -8.52
CA THR A 176 -6.53 11.96 -9.56
C THR A 176 -5.46 13.05 -9.60
N ALA A 177 -5.86 14.31 -9.42
CA ALA A 177 -4.90 15.41 -9.38
C ALA A 177 -3.90 15.23 -8.24
N VAL A 178 -4.35 15.01 -7.00
CA VAL A 178 -3.44 14.79 -5.85
C VAL A 178 -2.46 13.65 -6.09
N TYR A 179 -2.93 12.51 -6.59
CA TYR A 179 -2.07 11.35 -6.89
C TYR A 179 -1.06 11.65 -8.01
N THR A 180 -1.47 12.41 -9.02
CA THR A 180 -0.61 12.87 -10.12
C THR A 180 0.53 13.77 -9.62
N PHE A 181 0.26 14.70 -8.69
CA PHE A 181 1.30 15.56 -8.11
C PHE A 181 2.19 14.82 -7.13
N PHE A 182 1.62 13.93 -6.32
CA PHE A 182 2.41 13.06 -5.47
C PHE A 182 3.37 12.19 -6.30
N LEU A 183 2.87 11.55 -7.37
CA LEU A 183 3.70 10.77 -8.28
C LEU A 183 4.81 11.64 -8.89
N SER A 184 4.49 12.88 -9.28
CA SER A 184 5.49 13.83 -9.78
C SER A 184 6.57 14.15 -8.73
N SER A 185 6.22 14.19 -7.44
CA SER A 185 7.18 14.41 -6.35
C SER A 185 8.18 13.25 -6.19
N LEU A 186 7.74 12.02 -6.40
CA LEU A 186 8.60 10.82 -6.37
C LEU A 186 9.62 10.76 -7.54
N LEU A 187 9.41 11.58 -8.57
CA LEU A 187 10.15 11.53 -9.83
C LEU A 187 11.17 12.66 -10.02
N GLN A 188 11.22 13.65 -9.12
CA GLN A 188 12.05 14.85 -9.27
C GLN A 188 13.54 14.59 -9.47
N THR A 189 14.03 13.47 -8.95
CA THR A 189 15.46 13.11 -8.98
C THR A 189 15.81 12.10 -10.07
N ARG A 190 14.85 11.68 -10.92
CA ARG A 190 15.06 10.64 -11.93
C ARG A 190 15.24 11.19 -13.35
N ARG A 191 16.01 10.45 -14.16
CA ARG A 191 16.21 10.76 -15.59
C ARG A 191 14.97 10.35 -16.40
N PRO A 192 14.46 11.20 -17.33
CA PRO A 192 13.22 10.96 -18.07
C PRO A 192 13.13 9.60 -18.79
N SER A 193 14.23 9.12 -19.39
CA SER A 193 14.25 7.86 -20.15
C SER A 193 14.09 6.61 -19.27
N GLN A 194 14.55 6.65 -18.01
CA GLN A 194 14.36 5.54 -17.06
C GLN A 194 12.95 5.55 -16.45
N VAL A 195 12.29 6.70 -16.44
CA VAL A 195 10.95 6.87 -15.86
C VAL A 195 9.90 6.16 -16.71
N SER A 196 9.90 6.34 -18.03
CA SER A 196 8.84 5.76 -18.90
C SER A 196 8.76 4.23 -18.80
N ALA A 197 9.88 3.53 -18.94
CA ALA A 197 9.92 2.06 -18.83
C ALA A 197 9.48 1.55 -17.45
N THR A 198 9.96 2.20 -16.38
CA THR A 198 9.59 1.86 -14.99
C THR A 198 8.08 2.07 -14.76
N ILE A 199 7.52 3.18 -15.23
CA ILE A 199 6.09 3.47 -15.10
C ILE A 199 5.25 2.43 -15.83
N ARG A 200 5.63 2.03 -17.05
CA ARG A 200 4.93 1.00 -17.81
C ARG A 200 4.93 -0.34 -17.08
N GLY A 201 6.09 -0.75 -16.54
CA GLY A 201 6.21 -1.95 -15.72
C GLY A 201 5.35 -1.88 -14.47
N LEU A 202 5.32 -0.74 -13.77
CA LEU A 202 4.47 -0.53 -12.59
C LEU A 202 2.98 -0.58 -12.93
N CYS A 203 2.56 0.00 -14.05
CA CYS A 203 1.17 -0.07 -14.52
C CYS A 203 0.76 -1.51 -14.84
N SER A 204 1.65 -2.26 -15.50
CA SER A 204 1.43 -3.66 -15.83
C SER A 204 1.32 -4.54 -14.57
N LEU A 205 2.27 -4.41 -13.63
CA LEU A 205 2.25 -5.10 -12.33
C LEU A 205 0.99 -4.75 -11.53
N ALA A 206 0.60 -3.48 -11.52
CA ALA A 206 -0.58 -3.02 -10.81
C ALA A 206 -1.86 -3.63 -11.37
N ALA A 207 -2.04 -3.59 -12.69
CA ALA A 207 -3.19 -4.20 -13.35
C ALA A 207 -3.26 -5.70 -13.06
N ASP A 208 -2.15 -6.43 -13.17
CA ASP A 208 -2.09 -7.86 -12.84
C ASP A 208 -2.50 -8.10 -11.39
N GLY A 209 -1.99 -7.29 -10.46
CA GLY A 209 -2.37 -7.34 -9.07
C GLY A 209 -3.86 -7.08 -8.81
N ILE A 210 -4.47 -6.13 -9.52
CA ILE A 210 -5.92 -5.85 -9.37
C ILE A 210 -6.75 -7.04 -9.85
N TRP A 211 -6.42 -7.61 -11.01
CA TRP A 211 -7.18 -8.73 -11.59
C TRP A 211 -7.02 -10.02 -10.80
N ASN A 212 -5.81 -10.29 -10.32
CA ASN A 212 -5.49 -11.47 -9.50
C ASN A 212 -5.73 -11.25 -8.00
N GLN A 213 -6.23 -10.08 -7.59
CA GLN A 213 -6.41 -9.68 -6.18
C GLN A 213 -5.12 -9.85 -5.35
N LYS A 214 -3.98 -9.57 -5.97
CA LYS A 214 -2.64 -9.68 -5.40
C LYS A 214 -2.12 -8.30 -5.00
N ILE A 215 -1.75 -8.19 -3.72
CA ILE A 215 -1.22 -6.95 -3.09
C ILE A 215 0.29 -7.08 -2.82
N LEU A 216 0.77 -8.31 -2.64
CA LEU A 216 2.17 -8.65 -2.40
C LEU A 216 2.75 -9.32 -3.64
N PHE A 217 3.88 -8.79 -4.12
CA PHE A 217 4.57 -9.24 -5.33
C PHE A 217 5.95 -9.77 -4.98
N GLU A 218 6.32 -10.90 -5.56
CA GLU A 218 7.66 -11.45 -5.49
C GLU A 218 8.61 -10.75 -6.47
N GLU A 219 9.90 -11.00 -6.32
CA GLU A 219 10.90 -10.53 -7.27
C GLU A 219 10.75 -11.15 -8.67
N CYS A 220 10.17 -12.35 -8.77
CA CYS A 220 9.83 -12.94 -10.06
C CYS A 220 8.74 -12.13 -10.78
N ASP A 221 7.72 -11.66 -10.05
CA ASP A 221 6.67 -10.79 -10.61
C ASP A 221 7.28 -9.48 -11.11
N LEU A 222 8.14 -8.83 -10.32
CA LEU A 222 8.81 -7.59 -10.74
C LEU A 222 9.55 -7.78 -12.07
N ARG A 223 10.35 -8.85 -12.18
CA ARG A 223 11.10 -9.16 -13.41
C ARG A 223 10.18 -9.46 -14.59
N HIS A 224 9.05 -10.13 -14.35
CA HIS A 224 8.04 -10.40 -15.37
C HIS A 224 7.48 -9.11 -15.98
N HIS A 225 7.28 -8.08 -15.16
CA HIS A 225 6.83 -6.76 -15.61
C HIS A 225 7.98 -5.81 -16.00
N GLY A 226 9.19 -6.32 -16.21
CA GLY A 226 10.35 -5.53 -16.67
C GLY A 226 10.93 -4.58 -15.62
N LEU A 227 10.63 -4.80 -14.33
CA LEU A 227 11.07 -3.95 -13.23
C LEU A 227 12.33 -4.51 -12.55
N GLN A 228 13.30 -3.62 -12.28
CA GLN A 228 14.45 -3.94 -11.43
C GLN A 228 14.32 -3.28 -10.06
N ARG A 229 15.00 -3.85 -9.06
CA ARG A 229 14.92 -3.37 -7.66
C ARG A 229 15.30 -1.90 -7.48
N ALA A 230 16.32 -1.44 -8.20
CA ALA A 230 16.78 -0.05 -8.13
C ALA A 230 15.68 0.94 -8.58
N ASP A 231 14.89 0.53 -9.57
CA ASP A 231 13.91 1.39 -10.24
C ASP A 231 12.63 1.56 -9.41
N VAL A 232 12.25 0.54 -8.62
CA VAL A 232 10.97 0.49 -7.89
C VAL A 232 11.01 1.02 -6.46
N SER A 233 12.20 1.30 -5.91
CA SER A 233 12.39 1.67 -4.50
C SER A 233 11.61 2.89 -4.02
N SER A 234 11.21 3.78 -4.93
CA SER A 234 10.41 4.97 -4.60
C SER A 234 8.90 4.77 -4.75
N PHE A 235 8.47 3.65 -5.33
CA PHE A 235 7.06 3.35 -5.64
C PHE A 235 6.53 2.17 -4.84
N LEU A 236 7.42 1.23 -4.51
CA LEU A 236 7.10 0.00 -3.80
C LEU A 236 7.82 -0.01 -2.45
N ARG A 237 7.10 -0.47 -1.42
CA ARG A 237 7.67 -0.89 -0.14
C ARG A 237 8.18 -2.31 -0.28
N MET A 238 9.45 -2.54 0.04
CA MET A 238 10.02 -3.87 0.17
C MET A 238 9.73 -4.39 1.57
N ASN A 239 9.01 -5.50 1.65
CA ASN A 239 8.72 -6.23 2.87
C ASN A 239 9.59 -7.50 2.87
N LEU A 240 10.36 -7.69 3.94
CA LEU A 240 11.25 -8.85 4.05
C LEU A 240 10.47 -10.00 4.67
N PHE A 241 10.06 -10.96 3.85
CA PHE A 241 9.46 -12.20 4.33
C PHE A 241 10.52 -13.29 4.39
N GLN A 242 10.37 -14.20 5.35
CA GLN A 242 11.29 -15.29 5.50
C GLN A 242 10.58 -16.63 5.53
N LYS A 243 10.98 -17.48 4.59
CA LYS A 243 10.66 -18.90 4.54
C LYS A 243 11.78 -19.70 5.22
N GLU A 244 11.49 -20.92 5.64
CA GLU A 244 12.41 -21.78 6.41
C GLU A 244 13.78 -22.02 5.74
N VAL A 245 13.90 -21.79 4.42
CA VAL A 245 15.14 -22.02 3.66
C VAL A 245 15.58 -20.78 2.85
N ASP A 246 14.68 -19.85 2.51
CA ASP A 246 14.97 -18.66 1.69
C ASP A 246 14.35 -17.37 2.25
N CYS A 247 15.04 -16.23 2.07
CA CYS A 247 14.45 -14.90 2.31
C CYS A 247 13.69 -14.45 1.06
N GLU A 248 12.37 -14.66 1.03
CA GLU A 248 11.50 -14.14 -0.04
C GLU A 248 11.28 -12.64 0.17
N LYS A 249 11.84 -11.83 -0.72
CA LYS A 249 11.58 -10.39 -0.76
C LYS A 249 10.23 -10.17 -1.45
N LEU A 250 9.23 -9.74 -0.69
CA LEU A 250 7.96 -9.30 -1.27
C LEU A 250 7.94 -7.79 -1.37
N TYR A 251 7.17 -7.29 -2.32
CA TYR A 251 7.03 -5.89 -2.63
C TYR A 251 5.53 -5.57 -2.62
N SER A 252 5.16 -4.41 -2.11
CA SER A 252 3.80 -3.89 -2.25
C SER A 252 3.86 -2.44 -2.67
N PHE A 253 2.83 -1.94 -3.34
CA PHE A 253 2.68 -0.49 -3.51
C PHE A 253 2.66 0.20 -2.15
N ILE A 254 3.06 1.47 -2.10
CA ILE A 254 3.03 2.27 -0.86
C ILE A 254 1.63 2.21 -0.23
N HIS A 255 0.57 2.25 -1.04
CA HIS A 255 -0.80 2.02 -0.63
C HIS A 255 -1.60 1.36 -1.76
N MET A 256 -2.70 0.66 -1.44
CA MET A 256 -3.57 0.02 -2.45
C MET A 256 -4.07 1.02 -3.50
N THR A 257 -4.36 2.25 -3.09
CA THR A 257 -4.79 3.31 -4.00
C THR A 257 -3.74 3.70 -5.05
N PHE A 258 -2.45 3.49 -4.80
CA PHE A 258 -1.43 3.63 -5.84
C PHE A 258 -1.47 2.48 -6.83
N GLN A 259 -1.70 1.26 -6.35
CA GLN A 259 -1.92 0.12 -7.22
C GLN A 259 -3.15 0.38 -8.12
N GLU A 260 -4.24 0.89 -7.57
CA GLU A 260 -5.44 1.24 -8.34
C GLU A 260 -5.17 2.38 -9.34
N PHE A 261 -4.39 3.40 -8.96
CA PHE A 261 -3.97 4.49 -9.84
C PHE A 261 -3.11 3.99 -11.02
N PHE A 262 -2.09 3.19 -10.76
CA PHE A 262 -1.25 2.61 -11.80
C PHE A 262 -2.01 1.60 -12.68
N ALA A 263 -2.97 0.87 -12.11
CA ALA A 263 -3.87 0.00 -12.88
C ALA A 263 -4.78 0.82 -13.80
N ALA A 264 -5.29 1.98 -13.39
CA ALA A 264 -6.03 2.87 -14.29
C ALA A 264 -5.14 3.37 -15.44
N MET A 265 -3.89 3.74 -15.15
CA MET A 265 -2.94 4.13 -16.18
C MET A 265 -2.65 3.02 -17.20
N TYR A 266 -2.65 1.75 -16.79
CA TYR A 266 -2.43 0.61 -17.70
C TYR A 266 -3.39 0.59 -18.89
N TYR A 267 -4.65 0.96 -18.69
CA TYR A 267 -5.67 1.04 -19.75
C TYR A 267 -5.52 2.25 -20.66
N LEU A 268 -4.80 3.28 -20.22
CA LEU A 268 -4.61 4.52 -20.96
C LEU A 268 -3.26 4.57 -21.66
N LEU A 269 -2.25 3.85 -21.21
CA LEU A 269 -0.90 3.91 -21.79
C LEU A 269 -0.88 3.37 -23.23
N GLU A 270 -0.48 4.22 -24.19
CA GLU A 270 -0.26 3.81 -25.58
C GLU A 270 0.86 2.77 -25.65
N GLU A 271 0.67 1.71 -26.44
CA GLU A 271 1.74 0.77 -26.75
C GLU A 271 2.80 1.44 -27.63
N GLU A 272 4.07 1.27 -27.30
CA GLU A 272 5.14 1.60 -28.23
C GLU A 272 5.28 0.43 -29.21
N GLU A 273 5.36 0.72 -30.52
CA GLU A 273 5.44 -0.28 -31.60
C GLU A 273 6.68 -1.20 -31.49
N GLU A 274 7.61 -0.93 -30.57
CA GLU A 274 8.82 -1.73 -30.39
C GLU A 274 9.01 -2.19 -28.92
N GLY A 275 8.89 -3.50 -28.70
CA GLY A 275 9.84 -4.20 -27.82
C GLY A 275 9.42 -4.60 -26.41
N PHE A 276 8.16 -4.47 -25.97
CA PHE A 276 7.73 -5.02 -24.66
C PHE A 276 7.31 -6.49 -24.71
N SER A 277 7.98 -7.30 -25.54
CA SER A 277 7.98 -8.75 -25.39
C SER A 277 9.30 -9.16 -24.75
N GLY A 278 9.42 -8.93 -23.43
CA GLY A 278 10.38 -9.67 -22.62
C GLY A 278 10.16 -11.19 -22.80
N PRO A 279 11.17 -12.03 -22.57
CA PRO A 279 11.05 -13.47 -22.79
C PRO A 279 9.88 -14.02 -21.98
N ARG A 280 8.81 -14.42 -22.67
CA ARG A 280 7.62 -15.04 -22.08
C ARG A 280 8.05 -16.40 -21.53
N SER A 281 8.21 -16.50 -20.21
CA SER A 281 8.39 -17.78 -19.56
C SER A 281 7.06 -18.55 -19.62
N PRO A 282 7.03 -19.82 -20.06
CA PRO A 282 5.80 -20.61 -20.21
C PRO A 282 5.09 -20.94 -18.88
N SER A 283 5.61 -20.48 -17.75
CA SER A 283 5.10 -20.73 -16.39
C SER A 283 4.39 -19.52 -15.75
N CYS A 284 4.15 -18.42 -16.48
CA CYS A 284 3.61 -17.18 -15.93
C CYS A 284 2.17 -16.88 -16.43
N PRO A 285 1.31 -16.24 -15.62
CA PRO A 285 -0.04 -15.85 -16.02
C PRO A 285 -0.06 -14.93 -17.24
N GLU A 286 -1.12 -15.00 -18.04
CA GLU A 286 -1.35 -14.03 -19.12
C GLU A 286 -1.64 -12.64 -18.55
N LEU A 287 -1.07 -11.60 -19.18
CA LEU A 287 -1.31 -10.21 -18.79
C LEU A 287 -2.81 -9.88 -18.90
N PRO A 288 -3.34 -9.02 -18.01
CA PRO A 288 -4.73 -8.61 -18.09
C PRO A 288 -5.07 -7.92 -19.40
N SER A 289 -6.28 -8.19 -19.91
CA SER A 289 -6.81 -7.49 -21.07
C SER A 289 -6.82 -5.97 -20.85
N ARG A 290 -6.33 -5.25 -21.86
CA ARG A 290 -6.41 -3.77 -21.94
C ARG A 290 -7.76 -3.28 -22.44
N ASP A 291 -8.68 -4.19 -22.75
CA ASP A 291 -10.05 -3.83 -23.10
C ASP A 291 -10.78 -3.28 -21.85
N VAL A 292 -11.06 -1.98 -21.86
CA VAL A 292 -11.75 -1.29 -20.76
C VAL A 292 -13.17 -1.82 -20.55
N THR A 293 -13.80 -2.38 -21.58
CA THR A 293 -15.16 -2.91 -21.46
C THR A 293 -15.21 -4.12 -20.52
N VAL A 294 -14.17 -4.96 -20.55
CA VAL A 294 -14.01 -6.10 -19.64
C VAL A 294 -13.90 -5.62 -18.19
N LEU A 295 -13.14 -4.55 -17.94
CA LEU A 295 -13.04 -3.91 -16.62
C LEU A 295 -14.41 -3.39 -16.14
N LEU A 296 -15.10 -2.64 -16.99
CA LEU A 296 -16.38 -1.98 -16.70
C LEU A 296 -17.53 -2.98 -16.49
N GLU A 297 -17.51 -4.10 -17.18
CA GLU A 297 -18.44 -5.21 -16.95
C GLU A 297 -18.22 -5.86 -15.58
N ASN A 298 -16.96 -6.14 -15.23
CA ASN A 298 -16.62 -6.76 -13.95
C ASN A 298 -16.94 -5.83 -12.77
N TYR A 299 -16.70 -4.53 -12.94
CA TYR A 299 -17.16 -3.51 -12.00
C TYR A 299 -18.68 -3.58 -11.79
N GLY A 300 -19.42 -3.66 -12.90
CA GLY A 300 -20.88 -3.63 -12.90
C GLY A 300 -21.59 -4.90 -12.44
N LYS A 301 -20.93 -6.06 -12.46
CA LYS A 301 -21.51 -7.38 -12.15
C LYS A 301 -21.43 -7.75 -10.67
N PHE A 302 -20.45 -7.24 -9.93
CA PHE A 302 -20.11 -7.79 -8.61
C PHE A 302 -20.05 -6.77 -7.47
N GLU A 303 -20.41 -5.49 -7.67
CA GLU A 303 -20.21 -4.42 -6.67
C GLU A 303 -18.81 -4.50 -6.04
N LYS A 304 -17.81 -4.82 -6.86
CA LYS A 304 -16.44 -5.06 -6.40
C LYS A 304 -15.81 -3.74 -5.99
N GLY A 305 -15.81 -3.48 -4.68
CA GLY A 305 -15.24 -2.27 -4.09
C GLY A 305 -13.79 -1.99 -4.51
N TYR A 306 -13.02 -3.04 -4.84
CA TYR A 306 -11.61 -2.91 -5.24
C TYR A 306 -11.39 -2.34 -6.66
N LEU A 307 -12.46 -2.22 -7.48
CA LEU A 307 -12.38 -1.60 -8.80
C LEU A 307 -12.86 -0.14 -8.80
N ILE A 308 -13.43 0.34 -7.68
CA ILE A 308 -13.97 1.70 -7.55
C ILE A 308 -12.93 2.75 -7.88
N PHE A 309 -11.78 2.72 -7.21
CA PHE A 309 -10.75 3.71 -7.43
C PHE A 309 -10.10 3.57 -8.81
N VAL A 310 -10.01 2.36 -9.37
CA VAL A 310 -9.50 2.17 -10.74
C VAL A 310 -10.39 2.91 -11.74
N VAL A 311 -11.71 2.71 -11.68
CA VAL A 311 -12.65 3.40 -12.57
C VAL A 311 -12.62 4.90 -12.33
N ARG A 312 -12.60 5.34 -11.06
CA ARG A 312 -12.52 6.76 -10.71
C ARG A 312 -11.26 7.43 -11.29
N PHE A 313 -10.10 6.80 -11.14
CA PHE A 313 -8.85 7.31 -11.72
C PHE A 313 -8.86 7.29 -13.25
N LEU A 314 -9.55 6.34 -13.90
CA LEU A 314 -9.73 6.38 -15.36
C LEU A 314 -10.43 7.66 -15.79
N PHE A 315 -11.53 8.05 -15.14
CA PHE A 315 -12.23 9.30 -15.47
C PHE A 315 -11.33 10.52 -15.27
N GLY A 316 -10.63 10.61 -14.13
CA GLY A 316 -9.74 11.75 -13.89
C GLY A 316 -8.54 11.83 -14.83
N LEU A 317 -8.04 10.68 -15.31
CA LEU A 317 -6.96 10.64 -16.30
C LEU A 317 -7.45 10.90 -17.74
N LEU A 318 -8.76 10.83 -18.00
CA LEU A 318 -9.37 11.33 -19.25
C LEU A 318 -9.49 12.86 -19.27
N ASN A 319 -9.26 13.54 -18.15
CA ASN A 319 -9.16 14.99 -18.12
C ASN A 319 -7.90 15.43 -18.89
N GLN A 320 -8.08 16.20 -19.96
CA GLN A 320 -7.01 16.55 -20.89
C GLN A 320 -5.87 17.33 -20.24
N GLU A 321 -6.17 18.20 -19.26
CA GLU A 321 -5.13 18.94 -18.53
C GLU A 321 -4.29 17.99 -17.67
N ARG A 322 -4.93 17.02 -17.00
CA ARG A 322 -4.26 16.04 -16.15
C ARG A 322 -3.42 15.07 -16.96
N ALA A 323 -3.99 14.54 -18.05
CA ALA A 323 -3.28 13.69 -18.98
C ALA A 323 -2.02 14.40 -19.50
N CYS A 324 -2.16 15.61 -20.05
CA CYS A 324 -1.03 16.36 -20.60
C CYS A 324 0.05 16.67 -19.55
N TYR A 325 -0.36 16.98 -18.32
CA TYR A 325 0.60 17.19 -17.22
C TYR A 325 1.37 15.90 -16.89
N LEU A 326 0.67 14.77 -16.81
CA LEU A 326 1.28 13.48 -16.46
C LEU A 326 2.18 12.97 -17.59
N GLU A 327 1.76 13.05 -18.85
CA GLU A 327 2.56 12.71 -20.03
C GLU A 327 3.91 13.45 -20.04
N LYS A 328 3.89 14.76 -19.78
CA LYS A 328 5.11 15.58 -19.69
C LYS A 328 6.04 15.15 -18.55
N LYS A 329 5.49 14.69 -17.42
CA LYS A 329 6.27 14.29 -16.25
C LYS A 329 6.81 12.87 -16.36
N LEU A 330 6.06 11.97 -16.98
CA LEU A 330 6.40 10.55 -17.09
C LEU A 330 7.11 10.19 -18.41
N SER A 331 7.11 11.10 -19.38
CA SER A 331 7.61 10.83 -20.75
C SER A 331 6.88 9.63 -21.40
N CYS A 332 5.57 9.53 -21.17
CA CYS A 332 4.68 8.54 -21.77
C CYS A 332 3.50 9.23 -22.48
N ARG A 333 2.74 8.49 -23.28
CA ARG A 333 1.49 8.96 -23.92
C ARG A 333 0.28 8.22 -23.37
N LEU A 334 -0.80 8.95 -23.14
CA LEU A 334 -2.07 8.44 -22.64
C LEU A 334 -3.14 8.56 -23.72
N SER A 335 -3.56 7.41 -24.24
CA SER A 335 -4.64 7.27 -25.21
C SER A 335 -5.95 7.79 -24.66
N GLN A 336 -6.68 8.55 -25.48
CA GLN A 336 -8.04 9.00 -25.21
C GLN A 336 -9.08 8.12 -25.91
N GLN A 337 -8.68 7.01 -26.53
CA GLN A 337 -9.59 6.14 -27.30
C GLN A 337 -10.73 5.60 -26.44
N ILE A 338 -10.44 5.26 -25.18
CA ILE A 338 -11.43 4.71 -24.25
C ILE A 338 -12.45 5.73 -23.72
N ARG A 339 -12.31 7.02 -24.06
CA ARG A 339 -13.18 8.09 -23.58
C ARG A 339 -14.63 7.87 -23.96
N ALA A 340 -14.88 7.48 -25.21
CA ALA A 340 -16.25 7.28 -25.70
C ALA A 340 -16.94 6.12 -24.98
N GLU A 341 -16.21 5.03 -24.75
CA GLU A 341 -16.69 3.84 -24.06
C GLU A 341 -17.01 4.12 -22.58
N LEU A 342 -16.13 4.82 -21.87
CA LEU A 342 -16.34 5.24 -20.48
C LEU A 342 -17.56 6.18 -20.34
N LEU A 343 -17.70 7.16 -21.23
CA LEU A 343 -18.85 8.08 -21.24
C LEU A 343 -20.17 7.37 -21.57
N GLN A 344 -20.16 6.44 -22.51
CA GLN A 344 -21.33 5.64 -22.83
C GLN A 344 -21.72 4.74 -21.65
N TRP A 345 -20.73 4.09 -21.03
CA TRP A 345 -20.95 3.21 -19.89
C TRP A 345 -21.58 3.95 -18.71
N ILE A 346 -21.05 5.11 -18.32
CA ILE A 346 -21.60 5.87 -17.19
C ILE A 346 -23.00 6.40 -17.49
N GLN A 347 -23.29 6.77 -18.74
CA GLN A 347 -24.62 7.19 -19.15
C GLN A 347 -25.63 6.03 -19.06
N VAL A 348 -25.25 4.82 -19.49
CA VAL A 348 -26.09 3.62 -19.37
C VAL A 348 -26.33 3.27 -17.90
N LYS A 349 -25.28 3.34 -17.06
CA LYS A 349 -25.41 3.11 -15.62
C LYS A 349 -26.34 4.13 -14.98
N ALA A 350 -26.14 5.43 -15.21
CA ALA A 350 -26.98 6.49 -14.63
C ALA A 350 -28.48 6.33 -14.97
N LYS A 351 -28.82 5.77 -16.14
CA LYS A 351 -30.20 5.51 -16.56
C LYS A 351 -30.80 4.20 -16.03
N ALA A 352 -29.99 3.31 -15.43
CA ALA A 352 -30.46 2.01 -15.00
C ALA A 352 -31.30 2.10 -13.70
N LYS A 353 -32.54 1.59 -13.73
CA LYS A 353 -33.48 1.63 -12.59
C LYS A 353 -32.97 0.94 -11.31
N LYS A 354 -32.01 0.00 -11.43
CA LYS A 354 -31.40 -0.72 -10.30
C LYS A 354 -30.47 0.15 -9.44
N LEU A 355 -30.07 1.34 -9.91
CA LEU A 355 -29.19 2.23 -9.15
C LEU A 355 -29.92 3.03 -8.06
N GLN A 356 -31.22 2.85 -7.82
CA GLN A 356 -31.95 3.58 -6.78
C GLN A 356 -31.55 3.18 -5.33
N THR A 357 -30.64 2.22 -5.15
CA THR A 357 -30.05 1.86 -3.85
C THR A 357 -28.68 2.53 -3.65
N GLN A 358 -28.60 3.42 -2.65
CA GLN A 358 -27.35 3.92 -2.05
C GLN A 358 -26.53 2.70 -1.57
N PRO A 359 -25.23 2.53 -1.92
CA PRO A 359 -24.21 3.57 -2.18
C PRO A 359 -23.77 3.74 -3.66
N SER A 360 -24.35 3.02 -4.60
CA SER A 360 -23.85 2.92 -6.00
C SER A 360 -23.91 4.21 -6.83
N GLN A 361 -24.81 5.16 -6.51
CA GLN A 361 -24.98 6.42 -7.27
C GLN A 361 -23.91 7.46 -6.96
N LEU A 362 -23.51 7.57 -5.70
CA LEU A 362 -22.53 8.56 -5.26
C LEU A 362 -21.18 8.33 -5.96
N GLU A 363 -20.84 7.05 -6.20
CA GLU A 363 -19.63 6.69 -6.92
C GLU A 363 -19.61 7.18 -8.36
N LEU A 364 -20.76 7.16 -9.05
CA LEU A 364 -20.85 7.69 -10.41
C LEU A 364 -20.66 9.21 -10.42
N PHE A 365 -21.16 9.92 -9.41
CA PHE A 365 -20.92 11.35 -9.28
C PHE A 365 -19.43 11.65 -9.03
N TYR A 366 -18.77 10.86 -8.18
CA TYR A 366 -17.32 10.99 -8.00
C TYR A 366 -16.56 10.72 -9.30
N CYS A 367 -16.93 9.71 -10.08
CA CYS A 367 -16.32 9.48 -11.39
C CYS A 367 -16.53 10.67 -12.35
N LEU A 368 -17.70 11.31 -12.36
CA LEU A 368 -17.94 12.49 -13.22
C LEU A 368 -17.26 13.77 -12.71
N TYR A 369 -16.97 13.82 -11.41
CA TYR A 369 -16.32 14.96 -10.77
C TYR A 369 -14.81 14.98 -11.02
N GLU A 370 -14.19 13.80 -11.16
CA GLU A 370 -12.80 13.63 -11.59
C GLU A 370 -12.56 14.13 -13.02
#